data_AF-A0A529X6E5-F1
#
_entry.id   AF-A0A529X6E5-F1
#
_cell.length_a   1.000
_cell.length_b   1.000
_cell.length_c   1.000
_cell.angle_alpha   90.00
_cell.angle_beta   90.00
_cell.angle_gamma   90.00
#
_symmetry.space_group_name_H-M   'P 1'
#
loop_
_entity.id
_entity.type
_entity.pdbx_description
1 polymer ?
#
loop_
_entity_poly.entity_id
_entity_poly.type
_entity_poly.pdbx_seq_one_letter_code
_entity_poly.pdbx_strand_id
1 'polypeptide(L)'
;MKKLFPIVAFVAVALISLTMAGFAYFATQEAARIKFEGTADDALSRIESRIDLHLSLLRSTQALFDARNGDITRGEFNAFFTALNIDDNFAGLRGIGFLRLAKAGDEAAVERDILHDHGSAHPIYPATTQQ
;
A
#
# COMPACT_ATOMS: atom_id res chain seq x y z
N MET A 1 61.44 41.52 -7.46
CA MET A 1 60.00 41.58 -7.18
C MET A 1 59.10 41.24 -8.39
N LYS A 2 59.48 41.54 -9.64
CA LYS A 2 58.67 41.21 -10.86
C LYS A 2 58.36 39.71 -11.10
N LYS A 3 59.19 38.77 -10.61
CA LYS A 3 58.99 37.32 -10.81
C LYS A 3 57.99 36.66 -9.84
N LEU A 4 57.66 37.31 -8.71
CA LEU A 4 56.73 36.77 -7.71
C LEU A 4 55.27 37.08 -8.03
N PHE A 5 55.02 38.19 -8.73
CA PHE A 5 53.68 38.61 -9.16
C PHE A 5 52.89 37.53 -9.93
N PRO A 6 53.45 36.86 -10.96
CA PRO A 6 52.72 35.81 -11.67
C PRO A 6 52.44 34.58 -10.79
N ILE A 7 53.32 34.25 -9.85
CA ILE A 7 53.13 33.13 -8.92
C ILE A 7 51.99 33.45 -7.95
N VAL A 8 51.96 34.66 -7.39
CA VAL A 8 50.89 35.09 -6.48
C VAL A 8 49.54 35.13 -7.21
N ALA A 9 49.50 35.65 -8.44
CA ALA A 9 48.29 35.65 -9.24
C ALA A 9 47.80 34.23 -9.54
N PHE A 10 48.71 33.31 -9.89
CA PHE A 10 48.39 31.90 -10.12
C PHE A 10 47.82 31.24 -8.86
N VAL A 11 48.48 31.42 -7.70
CA VAL A 11 48.02 30.85 -6.43
C VAL A 11 46.65 31.41 -6.04
N ALA A 12 46.41 32.71 -6.24
CA ALA A 12 45.11 33.32 -5.98
C ALA A 12 43.99 32.70 -6.83
N VAL A 13 44.22 32.58 -8.15
CA VAL A 13 43.24 31.96 -9.05
C VAL A 13 43.04 30.48 -8.75
N ALA A 14 44.11 29.75 -8.44
CA ALA A 14 44.03 28.34 -8.06
C ALA A 14 43.22 28.13 -6.77
N LEU A 15 43.42 28.99 -5.76
CA LEU A 15 42.65 28.94 -4.52
C LEU A 15 41.16 29.23 -4.76
N ILE A 16 40.85 30.26 -5.56
CA ILE A 16 39.45 30.58 -5.92
C ILE A 16 38.81 29.43 -6.71
N SER A 17 39.55 28.81 -7.62
CA SER A 17 39.05 27.69 -8.41
C SER A 17 38.81 26.46 -7.54
N LEU A 18 39.70 26.18 -6.59
CA LEU A 18 39.57 25.07 -5.66
C LEU A 18 38.39 25.25 -4.69
N THR A 19 38.19 26.47 -4.16
CA THR A 19 37.03 26.75 -3.31
C THR A 19 35.74 26.63 -4.10
N MET A 20 35.68 27.16 -5.32
CA MET A 20 34.50 27.06 -6.19
C MET A 20 34.18 25.61 -6.56
N ALA A 21 35.20 24.79 -6.87
CA ALA A 21 35.03 23.35 -7.10
C ALA A 21 34.51 22.62 -5.85
N GLY A 22 35.03 22.97 -4.66
CA GLY A 22 34.54 22.46 -3.39
C GLY A 22 33.06 22.80 -3.15
N PHE A 23 32.68 24.07 -3.33
CA PHE A 23 31.29 24.50 -3.22
C PHE A 23 30.38 23.79 -4.22
N ALA A 24 30.80 23.67 -5.48
CA ALA A 24 30.03 22.94 -6.49
C ALA A 24 29.83 21.47 -6.10
N TYR A 25 30.88 20.81 -5.59
CA TYR A 25 30.82 19.43 -5.11
C TYR A 25 29.83 19.26 -3.94
N PHE A 26 29.95 20.10 -2.90
CA PHE A 26 29.02 20.06 -1.76
C PHE A 26 27.58 20.34 -2.20
N ALA A 27 27.35 21.35 -3.04
CA ALA A 27 26.05 21.67 -3.57
C ALA A 27 25.44 20.50 -4.38
N THR A 28 26.24 19.82 -5.21
CA THR A 28 25.77 18.64 -5.95
C THR A 28 25.43 17.47 -5.04
N GLN A 29 26.22 17.26 -3.97
CA GLN A 29 25.97 16.17 -3.04
C GLN A 29 24.71 16.41 -2.21
N GLU A 30 24.50 17.66 -1.79
CA GLU A 30 23.31 18.07 -1.05
C GLU A 30 22.05 18.03 -1.93
N ALA A 31 22.15 18.48 -3.19
CA ALA A 31 21.07 18.34 -4.15
C ALA A 31 20.72 16.87 -4.44
N ALA A 32 21.72 15.99 -4.55
CA ALA A 32 21.50 14.56 -4.73
C ALA A 32 20.79 13.93 -3.52
N ARG A 33 21.17 14.34 -2.30
CA ARG A 33 20.53 13.89 -1.06
C ARG A 33 19.08 14.33 -0.97
N ILE A 34 18.78 15.61 -1.19
CA ILE A 34 17.41 16.15 -1.17
C ILE A 34 16.53 15.42 -2.19
N LYS A 35 17.05 15.19 -3.40
CA LYS A 35 16.32 14.44 -4.44
C LYS A 35 16.04 13.01 -4.01
N PHE A 36 17.01 12.33 -3.39
CA PHE A 36 16.83 10.98 -2.88
C PHE A 36 15.78 10.93 -1.78
N GLU A 37 15.87 11.82 -0.78
CA GLU A 37 14.91 11.91 0.31
C GLU A 37 13.50 12.17 -0.21
N GLY A 38 13.32 13.12 -1.14
CA GLY A 38 12.01 13.37 -1.77
C GLY A 38 11.48 12.17 -2.56
N THR A 39 12.35 11.44 -3.28
CA THR A 39 11.93 10.24 -4.02
C THR A 39 11.51 9.11 -3.07
N ALA A 40 12.21 8.95 -1.95
CA ALA A 40 11.89 7.97 -0.93
C ALA A 40 10.57 8.29 -0.22
N ASP A 41 10.36 9.56 0.12
CA ASP A 41 9.13 10.05 0.76
C ASP A 41 7.91 9.91 -0.16
N ASP A 42 8.06 10.24 -1.45
CA ASP A 42 7.04 10.00 -2.46
C ASP A 42 6.68 8.50 -2.58
N ALA A 43 7.69 7.63 -2.53
CA ALA A 43 7.46 6.19 -2.59
C ALA A 43 6.72 5.67 -1.36
N LEU A 44 7.11 6.14 -0.16
CA LEU A 44 6.43 5.82 1.09
C LEU A 44 4.98 6.30 1.08
N SER A 45 4.75 7.56 0.73
CA SER A 45 3.42 8.18 0.65
C SER A 45 2.49 7.41 -0.29
N ARG A 46 3.00 6.88 -1.41
CA ARG A 46 2.22 6.03 -2.34
C ARG A 46 1.84 4.69 -1.74
N ILE A 47 2.72 4.08 -0.93
CA ILE A 47 2.43 2.83 -0.23
C ILE A 47 1.36 3.06 0.83
N GLU A 48 1.54 4.09 1.67
CA GLU A 48 0.59 4.46 2.72
C GLU A 48 -0.79 4.75 2.14
N SER A 49 -0.86 5.59 1.10
CA SER A 49 -2.12 5.90 0.41
C SER A 49 -2.83 4.64 -0.12
N ARG A 50 -2.06 3.66 -0.64
CA ARG A 50 -2.64 2.40 -1.11
C ARG A 50 -3.19 1.56 0.03
N ILE A 51 -2.46 1.46 1.15
CA ILE A 51 -2.90 0.72 2.33
C ILE A 51 -4.16 1.35 2.90
N ASP A 52 -4.21 2.67 3.05
CA ASP A 52 -5.38 3.38 3.56
C ASP A 52 -6.61 3.20 2.68
N LEU A 53 -6.42 3.12 1.37
CA LEU A 53 -7.48 2.79 0.43
C LEU A 53 -8.00 1.37 0.68
N HIS A 54 -7.12 0.37 0.83
CA HIS A 54 -7.53 -1.00 1.14
C HIS A 54 -8.22 -1.12 2.50
N LEU A 55 -7.76 -0.37 3.52
CA LEU A 55 -8.42 -0.30 4.83
C LEU A 55 -9.80 0.35 4.73
N SER A 56 -9.95 1.39 3.91
CA SER A 56 -11.25 2.01 3.63
C SER A 56 -12.22 1.01 3.02
N LEU A 57 -11.77 0.17 2.07
CA LEU A 57 -12.59 -0.90 1.51
C LEU A 57 -13.07 -1.90 2.58
N LEU A 58 -12.17 -2.32 3.47
CA LEU A 58 -12.52 -3.24 4.57
C LEU A 58 -13.56 -2.61 5.50
N ARG A 59 -13.39 -1.34 5.87
CA ARG A 59 -14.35 -0.60 6.70
C ARG A 59 -15.70 -0.42 6.01
N SER A 60 -15.72 -0.09 4.71
CA SER A 60 -16.95 0.02 3.94
C SER A 60 -17.66 -1.34 3.82
N THR A 61 -16.91 -2.42 3.65
CA THR A 61 -17.45 -3.78 3.63
C THR A 61 -18.05 -4.15 4.99
N GLN A 62 -17.35 -3.86 6.09
CA GLN A 62 -17.88 -4.05 7.44
C GLN A 62 -19.19 -3.26 7.65
N ALA A 63 -19.22 -1.98 7.28
CA ALA A 63 -20.39 -1.13 7.41
C ALA A 63 -21.60 -1.68 6.61
N LEU A 64 -21.35 -2.28 5.44
CA LEU A 64 -22.38 -2.96 4.66
C LEU A 64 -22.99 -4.15 5.42
N PHE A 65 -22.15 -5.01 6.01
CA PHE A 65 -22.63 -6.15 6.82
C PHE A 65 -23.38 -5.67 8.06
N ASP A 66 -22.87 -4.67 8.78
CA ASP A 66 -23.49 -4.12 9.98
C ASP A 66 -24.88 -3.54 9.64
N ALA A 67 -25.01 -2.82 8.52
CA ALA A 67 -26.29 -2.27 8.06
C ALA A 67 -27.34 -3.34 7.70
N ARG A 68 -26.90 -4.57 7.44
CA ARG A 68 -27.75 -5.71 7.08
C ARG A 68 -27.85 -6.76 8.18
N ASN A 69 -27.38 -6.46 9.40
CA ASN A 69 -27.30 -7.40 10.51
C ASN A 69 -26.58 -8.72 10.14
N GLY A 70 -25.62 -8.65 9.23
CA GLY A 70 -24.88 -9.82 8.74
C GLY A 70 -25.60 -10.67 7.67
N ASP A 71 -26.83 -10.31 7.27
CA ASP A 71 -27.61 -11.03 6.27
C ASP A 71 -27.48 -10.38 4.87
N ILE A 72 -26.41 -10.79 4.19
CA ILE A 72 -26.06 -10.34 2.83
C ILE A 72 -26.01 -11.53 1.90
N THR A 73 -26.76 -11.44 0.81
CA THR A 73 -26.69 -12.42 -0.28
C THR A 73 -25.43 -12.24 -1.11
N ARG A 74 -24.99 -13.30 -1.78
CA ARG A 74 -23.88 -13.24 -2.75
C ARG A 74 -24.10 -12.19 -3.85
N GLY A 75 -25.34 -12.01 -4.29
CA GLY A 75 -25.71 -11.04 -5.32
C GLY A 75 -25.52 -9.59 -4.83
N GLU A 76 -25.94 -9.29 -3.61
CA GLU A 76 -25.75 -7.96 -2.99
C GLU A 76 -24.28 -7.66 -2.75
N PHE A 77 -23.52 -8.66 -2.28
CA PHE A 77 -22.07 -8.54 -2.13
C PHE A 77 -21.40 -8.24 -3.48
N ASN A 78 -21.73 -9.01 -4.52
CA ASN A 78 -21.17 -8.78 -5.86
C ASN A 78 -21.56 -7.40 -6.44
N ALA A 79 -22.82 -6.99 -6.27
CA ALA A 79 -23.29 -5.67 -6.70
C ALA A 79 -22.54 -4.53 -6.00
N PHE A 80 -22.28 -4.66 -4.69
CA PHE A 80 -21.51 -3.69 -3.92
C PHE A 80 -20.08 -3.53 -4.45
N PHE A 81 -19.35 -4.63 -4.67
CA PHE A 81 -17.99 -4.57 -5.21
C PHE A 81 -17.95 -4.09 -6.67
N THR A 82 -18.96 -4.45 -7.46
CA THR A 82 -19.08 -3.92 -8.83
C THR A 82 -19.27 -2.41 -8.81
N ALA A 83 -20.12 -1.89 -7.91
CA ALA A 83 -20.36 -0.45 -7.77
C ALA A 83 -19.14 0.33 -7.27
N LEU A 84 -18.26 -0.30 -6.48
CA LEU A 84 -17.00 0.30 -6.03
C LEU A 84 -15.91 0.36 -7.11
N ASN A 85 -16.14 -0.28 -8.27
CA ASN A 85 -15.21 -0.34 -9.39
C ASN A 85 -13.79 -0.74 -8.95
N ILE A 86 -13.70 -1.95 -8.39
CA ILE A 86 -12.51 -2.42 -7.67
C ILE A 86 -11.26 -2.43 -8.54
N ASP A 87 -11.39 -2.82 -9.80
CA ASP A 87 -10.25 -2.96 -10.72
C ASP A 87 -9.57 -1.61 -10.99
N ASP A 88 -10.35 -0.53 -11.11
CA ASP A 88 -9.82 0.81 -11.36
C ASP A 88 -9.39 1.52 -10.07
N ASN A 89 -10.17 1.37 -9.00
CA ASN A 89 -9.96 2.12 -7.77
C ASN A 89 -8.99 1.44 -6.80
N PHE A 90 -8.81 0.12 -6.85
CA PHE A 90 -8.04 -0.65 -5.86
C PHE A 90 -6.96 -1.51 -6.51
N ALA A 91 -6.07 -0.85 -7.27
CA ALA A 91 -4.98 -1.52 -7.96
C ALA A 91 -4.14 -2.41 -7.03
N GLY A 92 -3.94 -3.67 -7.45
CA GLY A 92 -3.19 -4.67 -6.70
C GLY A 92 -4.01 -5.45 -5.67
N LEU A 93 -5.29 -5.12 -5.47
CA LEU A 93 -6.21 -5.95 -4.69
C LEU A 93 -6.52 -7.23 -5.48
N ARG A 94 -6.21 -8.39 -4.89
CA ARG A 94 -6.47 -9.69 -5.54
C ARG A 94 -7.91 -10.19 -5.31
N GLY A 95 -8.50 -9.80 -4.20
CA GLY A 95 -9.84 -10.21 -3.81
C GLY A 95 -10.13 -9.84 -2.37
N ILE A 96 -11.41 -9.89 -2.05
CA ILE A 96 -11.96 -9.66 -0.71
C ILE A 96 -13.03 -10.71 -0.47
N GLY A 97 -13.05 -11.24 0.74
CA GLY A 97 -13.97 -12.28 1.16
C GLY A 97 -14.47 -12.00 2.56
N PHE A 98 -15.57 -12.64 2.88
CA PHE A 98 -16.15 -12.64 4.22
C PHE A 98 -15.92 -14.00 4.86
N LEU A 99 -15.53 -13.99 6.14
CA LEU A 99 -15.34 -15.18 6.95
C LEU A 99 -16.35 -15.13 8.10
N ARG A 100 -17.32 -16.05 8.10
CA ARG A 100 -18.25 -16.23 9.21
C ARG A 100 -17.60 -17.11 10.28
N LEU A 101 -17.62 -16.67 11.53
CA LEU A 101 -17.30 -17.54 12.66
C LEU A 101 -18.51 -18.44 12.97
N ALA A 102 -18.24 -19.73 13.14
CA ALA A 102 -19.19 -20.71 13.64
C ALA A 102 -18.58 -21.48 14.81
N LYS A 103 -19.41 -22.06 15.67
CA LYS A 103 -18.93 -22.93 16.74
C LYS A 103 -18.61 -24.31 16.19
N ALA A 104 -17.64 -24.99 16.81
CA ALA A 104 -17.42 -26.41 16.56
C ALA A 104 -18.70 -27.18 16.91
N GLY A 105 -19.11 -28.12 16.06
CA GLY A 105 -20.38 -28.86 16.15
C GLY A 105 -21.52 -28.28 15.31
N ASP A 106 -21.41 -27.04 14.82
CA ASP A 106 -22.43 -26.41 13.96
C ASP A 106 -22.13 -26.60 12.44
N GLU A 107 -21.20 -27.49 12.07
CA GLU A 107 -20.75 -27.64 10.68
C GLU A 107 -21.91 -27.94 9.72
N ALA A 108 -22.84 -28.82 10.12
CA ALA A 108 -24.02 -29.15 9.30
C ALA A 108 -25.00 -27.97 9.14
N ALA A 109 -25.00 -27.00 10.06
CA ALA A 109 -25.77 -25.76 9.88
C ALA A 109 -25.05 -24.84 8.89
N VAL A 110 -23.73 -24.69 9.03
CA VAL A 110 -22.91 -23.88 8.12
C VAL A 110 -22.95 -24.43 6.68
N GLU A 111 -22.88 -25.75 6.48
CA GLU A 111 -22.96 -26.36 5.15
C GLU A 111 -24.33 -26.13 4.48
N ARG A 112 -25.41 -26.11 5.27
CA ARG A 112 -26.75 -25.75 4.78
C ARG A 112 -26.84 -24.29 4.38
N ASP A 113 -26.28 -23.39 5.19
CA ASP A 113 -26.21 -21.96 4.88
C ASP A 113 -25.39 -21.73 3.59
N ILE A 114 -24.23 -22.38 3.46
CA ILE A 114 -23.39 -22.29 2.25
C ILE A 114 -24.15 -22.81 1.02
N LEU A 115 -24.85 -23.94 1.14
CA LEU A 115 -25.65 -24.47 0.04
C LEU A 115 -26.77 -23.50 -0.37
N HIS A 116 -27.43 -22.88 0.61
CA HIS A 116 -28.47 -21.88 0.36
C HIS A 116 -27.91 -20.64 -0.34
N ASP A 117 -26.78 -20.10 0.12
CA ASP A 117 -26.24 -18.81 -0.34
C ASP A 117 -25.41 -18.93 -1.64
N HIS A 118 -24.73 -20.07 -1.82
CA HIS A 118 -23.85 -20.33 -2.98
C HIS A 118 -24.45 -21.29 -4.01
N GLY A 119 -25.59 -21.92 -3.70
CA GLY A 119 -26.27 -22.87 -4.59
C GLY A 119 -25.49 -24.17 -4.84
N SER A 120 -24.46 -24.45 -4.04
CA SER A 120 -23.59 -25.62 -4.20
C SER A 120 -23.08 -26.10 -2.84
N ALA A 121 -23.15 -27.41 -2.63
CA ALA A 121 -22.71 -28.02 -1.38
C ALA A 121 -21.18 -27.97 -1.31
N HIS A 122 -20.66 -27.34 -0.26
CA HIS A 122 -19.24 -27.31 0.03
C HIS A 122 -19.03 -27.91 1.42
N PRO A 123 -18.40 -29.09 1.54
CA PRO A 123 -18.10 -29.66 2.85
C PRO A 123 -17.06 -28.80 3.57
N ILE A 124 -17.19 -28.67 4.89
CA ILE A 124 -16.20 -27.95 5.70
C ILE A 124 -14.87 -28.71 5.69
N TYR A 125 -13.78 -27.99 5.39
CA TYR A 125 -12.43 -28.53 5.35
C TYR A 125 -11.48 -27.71 6.26
N PRO A 126 -10.54 -28.36 6.96
CA PRO A 126 -10.44 -29.81 7.17
C PRO A 126 -11.59 -30.34 8.03
N ALA A 127 -11.88 -31.65 7.96
CA ALA A 127 -12.83 -32.28 8.86
C ALA A 127 -12.42 -31.99 10.31
N THR A 128 -13.29 -31.35 11.08
CA THR A 128 -13.01 -30.93 12.46
C THR A 128 -12.64 -32.15 13.30
N THR A 129 -11.39 -32.18 13.77
CA THR A 129 -10.89 -33.25 14.66
C THR A 129 -10.99 -32.87 16.14
N GLN A 130 -11.43 -31.64 16.44
CA GLN A 130 -11.61 -31.17 17.82
C GLN A 130 -13.02 -31.51 18.31
N GLN A 131 -13.08 -32.41 19.29
CA GLN A 131 -14.24 -32.69 20.12
C GLN A 131 -14.32 -31.70 21.29
#